data_AF-A0A537UIZ7-F1
#
_entry.id   AF-A0A537UIZ7-F1
#
_cell.length_a   1.000
_cell.length_b   1.000
_cell.length_c   1.000
_cell.angle_alpha   90.00
_cell.angle_beta   90.00
_cell.angle_gamma   90.00
#
_symmetry.space_group_name_H-M   'P 1'
#
loop_
_entity.id
_entity.type
_entity.pdbx_description
1 polymer ?
#
loop_
_entity_poly.entity_id
_entity_poly.type
_entity_poly.pdbx_seq_one_letter_code
_entity_poly.pdbx_strand_id
1 'polypeptide(L)'
;MLIYHFMYGTDWNEGCKNCSFWADSFDGITAHLKHRDVTMIAVSRAPYSKLKTFKERMGWRFKWVSSGTSDFGHDFYVSFTPEEMKRTVFYNYEYRKFPLSEAPGISVFYKDDVGAIFHTYSCYGRGLDAVNGAYQLLDLVPRGRNEAYLPHPMSWVRHHDKYDDAPFEAPDLGVSARGASMAARNAGKS
;
A
#
# COMPACT_ATOMS: atom_id res chain seq x y z
N MET A 1 -14.08 -4.18 11.65
CA MET A 1 -12.68 -4.63 11.47
C MET A 1 -12.20 -4.29 10.06
N LEU A 2 -11.01 -3.72 9.95
CA LEU A 2 -10.35 -3.41 8.68
C LEU A 2 -9.15 -4.34 8.49
N ILE A 3 -9.05 -4.95 7.32
CA ILE A 3 -7.97 -5.85 6.92
C ILE A 3 -7.23 -5.22 5.74
N TYR A 4 -5.94 -5.00 5.91
CA TYR A 4 -5.03 -4.66 4.83
C TYR A 4 -4.37 -5.94 4.29
N HIS A 5 -4.63 -6.25 3.01
CA HIS A 5 -4.01 -7.37 2.31
C HIS A 5 -2.62 -6.96 1.87
N PHE A 6 -1.62 -7.30 2.69
CA PHE A 6 -0.23 -6.99 2.44
C PHE A 6 0.38 -8.08 1.56
N MET A 7 0.93 -7.71 0.41
CA MET A 7 1.58 -8.65 -0.49
C MET A 7 2.86 -9.22 0.12
N TYR A 8 2.80 -10.48 0.56
CA TYR A 8 3.97 -11.26 0.97
C TYR A 8 3.66 -12.73 0.69
N GLY A 9 4.14 -13.22 -0.46
CA GLY A 9 3.96 -14.60 -0.90
C GLY A 9 4.85 -15.58 -0.12
N THR A 10 4.47 -16.86 -0.13
CA THR A 10 5.20 -17.93 0.59
C THR A 10 6.68 -17.99 0.21
N ASP A 11 6.97 -17.80 -1.07
CA ASP A 11 8.29 -18.00 -1.68
C ASP A 11 9.11 -16.71 -1.76
N TRP A 12 8.60 -15.60 -1.26
CA TRP A 12 9.25 -14.29 -1.36
C TRP A 12 10.26 -14.11 -0.22
N ASN A 13 11.38 -13.44 -0.45
CA ASN A 13 12.34 -13.19 0.62
C ASN A 13 11.89 -12.07 1.57
N GLU A 14 11.23 -11.04 1.04
CA GLU A 14 10.81 -9.84 1.78
C GLU A 14 9.37 -9.45 1.41
N GLY A 15 8.72 -8.69 2.28
CA GLY A 15 7.42 -8.09 1.99
C GLY A 15 7.49 -7.08 0.84
N CYS A 16 6.38 -6.90 0.12
CA CYS A 16 6.30 -5.92 -0.95
C CYS A 16 6.69 -4.50 -0.47
N LYS A 17 7.65 -3.87 -1.16
CA LYS A 17 8.09 -2.50 -0.86
C LYS A 17 6.95 -1.48 -0.98
N ASN A 18 6.07 -1.65 -1.98
CA ASN A 18 4.92 -0.76 -2.16
C ASN A 18 3.89 -0.97 -1.04
N CYS A 19 3.64 -2.20 -0.59
CA CYS A 19 2.75 -2.40 0.58
C CYS A 19 3.37 -1.82 1.86
N SER A 20 4.69 -1.92 2.00
CA SER A 20 5.42 -1.36 3.14
C SER A 20 5.26 0.16 3.23
N PHE A 21 5.29 0.85 2.09
CA PHE A 21 5.07 2.30 2.00
C PHE A 21 3.70 2.75 2.55
N TRP A 22 2.67 1.91 2.46
CA TRP A 22 1.39 2.16 3.15
C TRP A 22 1.47 1.79 4.63
N ALA A 23 2.04 0.62 4.93
CA ALA A 23 2.11 0.06 6.28
C ALA A 23 2.89 0.94 7.27
N ASP A 24 3.87 1.71 6.77
CA ASP A 24 4.64 2.68 7.54
C ASP A 24 3.77 3.73 8.26
N SER A 25 2.54 3.99 7.77
CA SER A 25 1.61 4.94 8.39
C SER A 25 0.70 4.32 9.46
N PHE A 26 0.62 2.98 9.57
CA PHE A 26 -0.46 2.32 10.30
C PHE A 26 -0.32 2.45 11.83
N ASP A 27 0.90 2.39 12.34
CA ASP A 27 1.14 2.42 13.79
C ASP A 27 0.57 3.68 14.45
N GLY A 28 0.74 4.84 13.81
CA GLY A 28 0.25 6.12 14.32
C GLY A 28 -1.28 6.22 14.37
N ILE A 29 -1.99 5.57 13.44
CA ILE A 29 -3.45 5.72 13.31
C ILE A 29 -4.24 4.70 14.14
N THR A 30 -3.67 3.53 14.44
CA THR A 30 -4.39 2.44 15.12
C THR A 30 -4.92 2.82 16.51
N ALA A 31 -4.25 3.72 17.22
CA ALA A 31 -4.73 4.22 18.51
C ALA A 31 -6.06 4.98 18.36
N HIS A 32 -6.19 5.83 17.34
CA HIS A 32 -7.42 6.58 17.07
C HIS A 32 -8.55 5.67 16.59
N LEU A 33 -8.25 4.70 15.72
CA LEU A 33 -9.23 3.74 15.21
C LEU A 33 -9.86 2.91 16.34
N LYS A 34 -9.04 2.43 17.29
CA LYS A 34 -9.54 1.65 18.44
C LYS A 34 -10.50 2.45 19.32
N HIS A 35 -10.29 3.76 19.47
CA HIS A 35 -11.21 4.64 20.21
C HIS A 35 -12.52 4.92 19.45
N ARG A 36 -12.68 4.37 18.25
CA ARG A 36 -13.91 4.38 17.45
C ARG A 36 -14.37 2.97 17.07
N ASP A 37 -14.03 1.98 17.91
CA ASP A 37 -14.40 0.57 17.73
C ASP A 37 -13.94 -0.03 16.38
N VAL A 38 -12.81 0.46 15.85
CA VAL A 38 -12.21 -0.06 14.64
C VAL A 38 -10.89 -0.75 14.98
N THR A 39 -10.85 -2.06 14.78
CA THR A 39 -9.61 -2.82 14.73
C THR A 39 -9.07 -2.86 13.31
N MET A 40 -7.80 -2.50 13.13
CA MET A 40 -7.06 -2.63 11.88
C MET A 40 -5.95 -3.69 12.02
N ILE A 41 -5.86 -4.60 11.06
CA ILE A 41 -4.80 -5.61 10.97
C ILE A 41 -4.27 -5.70 9.54
N ALA A 42 -3.03 -6.18 9.40
CA ALA A 42 -2.52 -6.67 8.12
C ALA A 42 -2.62 -8.20 8.05
N VAL A 43 -2.77 -8.73 6.84
CA VAL A 43 -2.72 -10.17 6.55
C VAL A 43 -1.87 -10.43 5.32
N SER A 44 -1.15 -11.56 5.33
CA SER A 44 -0.37 -12.04 4.18
C SER A 44 -0.35 -13.56 4.14
N ARG A 45 -0.08 -14.12 2.96
CA ARG A 45 0.01 -15.58 2.76
C ARG A 45 1.29 -16.20 3.34
N ALA A 46 2.40 -15.45 3.39
CA ALA A 46 3.67 -15.98 3.89
C ALA A 46 3.56 -16.55 5.32
N PRO A 47 4.37 -17.57 5.67
CA PRO A 47 4.43 -18.13 7.03
C PRO A 47 4.64 -17.07 8.10
N TYR A 48 3.97 -17.22 9.25
CA TYR A 48 4.02 -16.24 10.34
C TYR A 48 5.45 -15.94 10.82
N SER A 49 6.36 -16.93 10.82
CA SER A 49 7.77 -16.69 11.19
C SER A 49 8.43 -15.65 10.30
N LYS A 50 8.21 -15.69 8.98
CA LYS A 50 8.73 -14.70 8.03
C LYS A 50 8.10 -13.33 8.25
N LEU A 51 6.78 -13.30 8.45
CA LEU A 51 6.07 -12.05 8.75
C LEU A 51 6.60 -11.41 10.03
N LYS A 52 6.81 -12.20 11.09
CA LYS A 52 7.32 -11.73 12.37
C LYS A 52 8.71 -11.12 12.22
N THR A 53 9.65 -11.83 11.61
CA THR A 53 11.02 -11.31 11.39
C THR A 53 11.02 -10.04 10.55
N PHE A 54 10.24 -10.00 9.48
CA PHE A 54 10.15 -8.80 8.63
C PHE A 54 9.50 -7.63 9.40
N LYS A 55 8.44 -7.87 10.15
CA LYS A 55 7.77 -6.87 10.99
C LYS A 55 8.72 -6.29 12.05
N GLU A 56 9.51 -7.13 12.70
CA GLU A 56 10.52 -6.71 13.69
C GLU A 56 11.58 -5.82 13.04
N ARG A 57 12.08 -6.19 11.86
CA ARG A 57 13.00 -5.36 11.08
C ARG A 57 12.40 -3.99 10.72
N MET A 58 11.14 -3.94 10.30
CA MET A 58 10.45 -2.70 9.98
C MET A 58 9.98 -1.90 11.21
N GLY A 59 10.22 -2.38 12.43
CA GLY A 59 9.84 -1.69 13.67
C GLY A 59 8.32 -1.52 13.89
N TRP A 60 7.50 -2.23 13.12
CA TRP A 60 6.04 -2.06 13.14
C TRP A 60 5.38 -2.73 14.36
N ARG A 61 4.34 -2.08 14.90
CA ARG A 61 3.61 -2.54 16.09
C ARG A 61 2.22 -3.08 15.79
N PHE A 62 1.55 -2.64 14.71
CA PHE A 62 0.23 -3.11 14.30
C PHE A 62 0.14 -4.64 14.21
N LYS A 63 -1.05 -5.21 14.35
CA LYS A 63 -1.22 -6.67 14.29
C LYS A 63 -1.09 -7.13 12.84
N TRP A 64 -0.21 -8.09 12.59
CA TRP A 64 -0.02 -8.74 11.30
C TRP A 64 -0.14 -10.24 11.47
N VAL A 65 -1.05 -10.86 10.72
CA VAL A 65 -1.35 -12.30 10.77
C VAL A 65 -1.01 -12.98 9.46
N SER A 66 -0.76 -14.28 9.52
CA SER A 66 -0.62 -15.13 8.33
C SER A 66 -1.97 -15.76 7.99
N SER A 67 -2.36 -15.75 6.73
CA SER A 67 -3.47 -16.58 6.23
C SER A 67 -3.02 -18.02 5.93
N GLY A 68 -1.72 -18.28 5.89
CA GLY A 68 -1.14 -19.62 5.72
C GLY A 68 -1.69 -20.33 4.48
N THR A 69 -2.24 -21.53 4.68
CA THR A 69 -2.83 -22.36 3.63
C THR A 69 -4.33 -22.16 3.44
N SER A 70 -4.94 -21.16 4.11
CA SER A 70 -6.36 -20.86 3.90
C SER A 70 -6.62 -20.25 2.52
N ASP A 71 -7.88 -20.28 2.13
CA ASP A 71 -8.46 -19.66 0.94
C ASP A 71 -8.73 -18.16 1.09
N PHE A 72 -8.57 -17.58 2.29
CA PHE A 72 -8.91 -16.18 2.56
C PHE A 72 -8.38 -15.20 1.50
N GLY A 73 -7.11 -15.31 1.07
CA GLY A 73 -6.57 -14.44 0.02
C GLY A 73 -7.20 -14.66 -1.36
N HIS A 74 -7.61 -15.88 -1.67
CA HIS A 74 -8.31 -16.23 -2.90
C HIS A 74 -9.75 -15.69 -2.89
N ASP A 75 -10.45 -15.75 -1.74
CA ASP A 75 -11.81 -15.21 -1.58
C ASP A 75 -11.90 -13.69 -1.85
N PHE A 76 -10.81 -12.96 -1.57
CA PHE A 76 -10.70 -11.53 -1.85
C PHE A 76 -9.92 -11.21 -3.14
N TYR A 77 -9.64 -12.23 -3.95
CA TYR A 77 -8.95 -12.07 -5.24
C TYR A 77 -7.59 -11.37 -5.13
N VAL A 78 -6.87 -11.63 -4.05
CA VAL A 78 -5.55 -11.05 -3.74
C VAL A 78 -4.44 -12.08 -3.65
N SER A 79 -4.74 -13.37 -3.74
CA SER A 79 -3.74 -14.44 -3.88
C SER A 79 -4.05 -15.28 -5.11
N PHE A 80 -3.01 -15.65 -5.86
CA PHE A 80 -3.13 -16.40 -7.11
C PHE A 80 -2.14 -17.57 -7.15
N THR A 81 -2.62 -18.70 -7.63
CA THR A 81 -1.79 -19.87 -7.93
C THR A 81 -0.94 -19.65 -9.19
N PRO A 82 0.19 -20.37 -9.35
CA PRO A 82 1.01 -20.29 -10.55
C PRO A 82 0.22 -20.55 -11.85
N GLU A 83 -0.75 -21.47 -11.82
CA GLU A 83 -1.63 -21.80 -12.93
C GLU A 83 -2.58 -20.65 -13.29
N GLU A 84 -3.17 -19.98 -12.30
CA GLU A 84 -4.03 -18.80 -12.53
C GLU A 84 -3.24 -17.65 -13.17
N MET A 85 -2.00 -17.42 -12.73
CA MET A 85 -1.14 -16.36 -13.28
C MET A 85 -0.77 -16.58 -14.75
N LYS A 86 -0.86 -17.81 -15.29
CA LYS A 86 -0.67 -18.06 -16.73
C LYS A 86 -1.79 -17.42 -17.58
N ARG A 87 -2.94 -17.11 -16.97
CA ARG A 87 -4.14 -16.55 -17.63
C ARG A 87 -4.35 -15.10 -17.19
N THR A 88 -5.57 -14.59 -17.32
CA THR A 88 -6.01 -13.39 -16.62
C THR A 88 -6.62 -13.81 -15.29
N VAL A 89 -6.37 -13.04 -14.25
CA VAL A 89 -6.97 -13.21 -12.93
C VAL A 89 -8.03 -12.13 -12.72
N PHE A 90 -9.06 -12.42 -11.94
CA PHE A 90 -10.00 -11.39 -11.50
C PHE A 90 -9.31 -10.58 -10.40
N TYR A 91 -9.16 -9.27 -10.59
CA TYR A 91 -8.58 -8.38 -9.59
C TYR A 91 -8.99 -6.94 -9.90
N ASN A 92 -9.35 -6.18 -8.88
CA ASN A 92 -9.83 -4.81 -9.03
C ASN A 92 -11.07 -4.70 -9.96
N TYR A 93 -12.03 -5.61 -9.77
CA TYR A 93 -13.32 -5.67 -10.47
C TYR A 93 -13.25 -5.94 -11.98
N GLU A 94 -12.11 -6.43 -12.47
CA GLU A 94 -11.91 -6.78 -13.86
C GLU A 94 -11.01 -8.01 -14.01
N TYR A 95 -11.11 -8.71 -15.13
CA TYR A 95 -10.13 -9.72 -15.50
C TYR A 95 -8.93 -9.06 -16.16
N ARG A 96 -7.73 -9.30 -15.61
CA ARG A 96 -6.50 -8.68 -16.11
C ARG A 96 -5.29 -9.58 -15.96
N LYS A 97 -4.23 -9.25 -16.69
CA LYS A 97 -2.89 -9.79 -16.41
C LYS A 97 -2.38 -9.14 -15.14
N PHE A 98 -1.90 -9.96 -14.20
CA PHE A 98 -1.29 -9.51 -12.97
C PHE A 98 0.02 -10.29 -12.76
N PRO A 99 1.17 -9.61 -12.52
CA PRO A 99 2.48 -10.25 -12.63
C PRO A 99 2.98 -10.94 -11.36
N LEU A 100 2.23 -10.89 -10.25
CA LEU A 100 2.67 -11.36 -8.94
C LEU A 100 1.64 -12.31 -8.33
N SER A 101 2.09 -13.23 -7.47
CA SER A 101 1.21 -14.19 -6.80
C SER A 101 0.32 -13.58 -5.71
N GLU A 102 0.64 -12.36 -5.27
CA GLU A 102 -0.13 -11.62 -4.28
C GLU A 102 -0.42 -10.21 -4.80
N ALA A 103 -1.64 -9.71 -4.60
CA ALA A 103 -2.07 -8.36 -4.92
C ALA A 103 -2.50 -7.58 -3.65
N PRO A 104 -2.39 -6.25 -3.65
CA PRO A 104 -2.77 -5.45 -2.49
C PRO A 104 -4.28 -5.19 -2.46
N GLY A 105 -4.81 -5.03 -1.26
CA GLY A 105 -6.22 -4.72 -1.07
C GLY A 105 -6.52 -4.21 0.33
N ILE A 106 -7.73 -3.69 0.50
CA ILE A 106 -8.32 -3.45 1.82
C ILE A 106 -9.71 -4.09 1.81
N SER A 107 -10.08 -4.75 2.91
CA SER A 107 -11.43 -5.25 3.14
C SER A 107 -11.93 -4.79 4.51
N VAL A 108 -13.21 -4.42 4.60
CA VAL A 108 -13.86 -4.04 5.86
C VAL A 108 -14.96 -5.04 6.17
N PHE A 109 -14.95 -5.48 7.42
CA PHE A 109 -15.93 -6.41 7.97
C PHE A 109 -16.65 -5.79 9.15
N TYR A 110 -17.94 -6.05 9.23
CA TYR A 110 -18.77 -5.74 10.37
C TYR A 110 -19.23 -7.04 11.03
N LYS A 111 -19.24 -7.08 12.36
CA LYS A 111 -19.81 -8.19 13.13
C LYS A 111 -20.98 -7.62 13.92
N ASP A 112 -22.17 -8.18 13.75
CA ASP A 112 -23.35 -7.73 14.49
C ASP A 112 -23.44 -8.36 15.90
N ASP A 113 -24.46 -7.96 16.65
CA ASP A 113 -24.67 -8.37 18.04
C ASP A 113 -24.98 -9.86 18.20
N VAL A 114 -25.52 -10.51 17.15
CA VAL A 114 -25.79 -11.96 17.14
C VAL A 114 -24.61 -12.78 16.61
N GLY A 115 -23.56 -12.09 16.15
CA GLY A 115 -22.28 -12.66 15.76
C GLY A 115 -22.11 -12.95 14.27
N ALA A 116 -23.05 -12.55 13.42
CA ALA A 116 -22.91 -12.66 11.97
C ALA A 116 -21.85 -11.69 11.45
N ILE A 117 -21.10 -12.12 10.42
CA ILE A 117 -20.02 -11.34 9.81
C ILE A 117 -20.44 -10.89 8.42
N PHE A 118 -20.34 -9.60 8.16
CA PHE A 118 -20.65 -8.96 6.89
C PHE A 118 -19.39 -8.40 6.28
N HIS A 119 -19.17 -8.64 4.99
CA HIS A 119 -18.18 -7.91 4.19
C HIS A 119 -18.84 -6.66 3.62
N THR A 120 -18.40 -5.48 4.06
CA THR A 120 -19.11 -4.22 3.78
C THR A 120 -18.39 -3.33 2.77
N TYR A 121 -17.09 -3.56 2.55
CA TYR A 121 -16.29 -2.76 1.64
C TYR A 121 -15.03 -3.51 1.21
N SER A 122 -14.62 -3.31 -0.04
CA SER A 122 -13.26 -3.55 -0.48
C SER A 122 -12.80 -2.46 -1.44
N CYS A 123 -11.49 -2.24 -1.48
CA CYS A 123 -10.84 -1.59 -2.62
C CYS A 123 -9.48 -2.23 -2.90
N TYR A 124 -9.03 -2.08 -4.14
CA TYR A 124 -7.84 -2.72 -4.67
C TYR A 124 -7.01 -1.73 -5.49
N GLY A 125 -5.77 -2.08 -5.78
CA GLY A 125 -4.87 -1.29 -6.63
C GLY A 125 -4.73 0.16 -6.17
N ARG A 126 -5.06 1.12 -7.05
CA ARG A 126 -4.97 2.56 -6.76
C ARG A 126 -6.09 3.06 -5.83
N GLY A 127 -7.12 2.25 -5.57
CA GLY A 127 -8.13 2.57 -4.56
C GLY A 127 -7.55 2.72 -3.15
N LEU A 128 -6.38 2.13 -2.90
CA LEU A 128 -5.67 2.25 -1.63
C LEU A 128 -4.99 3.60 -1.45
N ASP A 129 -4.81 4.43 -2.49
CA ASP A 129 -4.14 5.73 -2.40
C ASP A 129 -4.75 6.65 -1.34
N ALA A 130 -6.07 6.54 -1.11
CA ALA A 130 -6.80 7.32 -0.11
C ALA A 130 -6.32 7.08 1.33
N VAL A 131 -5.67 5.95 1.58
CA VAL A 131 -5.13 5.58 2.91
C VAL A 131 -3.60 5.59 2.96
N ASN A 132 -2.92 6.14 1.94
CA ASN A 132 -1.48 6.33 1.95
C ASN A 132 -1.11 7.72 2.48
N GLY A 133 -0.61 7.80 3.72
CA GLY A 133 -0.24 9.09 4.32
C GLY A 133 0.79 9.88 3.51
N ALA A 134 1.83 9.22 2.98
CA ALA A 134 2.88 9.88 2.24
C ALA A 134 2.40 10.44 0.89
N TYR A 135 1.59 9.68 0.13
CA TYR A 135 0.98 10.20 -1.10
C TYR A 135 0.00 11.34 -0.85
N GLN A 136 -0.82 11.25 0.20
CA GLN A 136 -1.71 12.35 0.56
C GLN A 136 -0.93 13.64 0.86
N LEU A 137 0.28 13.55 1.42
CA LEU A 137 1.16 14.72 1.65
C LEU A 137 1.88 15.17 0.38
N LEU A 138 2.39 14.24 -0.43
CA LEU A 138 3.06 14.56 -1.70
C LEU A 138 2.12 15.24 -2.70
N ASP A 139 0.84 14.88 -2.71
CA ASP A 139 -0.16 15.51 -3.58
C ASP A 139 -0.43 16.98 -3.22
N LEU A 140 -0.04 17.44 -2.02
CA LEU A 140 -0.21 18.83 -1.59
C LEU A 140 0.94 19.76 -1.99
N VAL A 141 2.13 19.21 -2.30
CA VAL A 141 3.31 20.02 -2.62
C VAL A 141 3.39 20.33 -4.12
N PRO A 142 4.05 21.43 -4.55
CA PRO A 142 4.00 21.89 -5.95
C PRO A 142 4.46 20.87 -7.01
N ARG A 143 5.33 19.92 -6.64
CA ARG A 143 5.80 18.86 -7.55
C ARG A 143 4.90 17.62 -7.57
N GLY A 144 3.84 17.60 -6.76
CA GLY A 144 3.02 16.42 -6.54
C GLY A 144 3.89 15.23 -6.10
N ARG A 145 3.51 14.03 -6.54
CA ARG A 145 4.28 12.79 -6.32
C ARG A 145 5.62 12.75 -7.04
N ASN A 146 5.87 13.64 -8.01
CA ASN A 146 7.12 13.73 -8.74
C ASN A 146 7.55 12.39 -9.42
N GLU A 147 6.61 11.69 -10.06
CA GLU A 147 6.87 10.35 -10.65
C GLU A 147 6.84 10.30 -12.18
N ALA A 148 6.51 11.40 -12.86
CA ALA A 148 6.23 11.38 -14.31
C ALA A 148 7.43 10.97 -15.19
N TYR A 149 8.65 11.14 -14.68
CA TYR A 149 9.89 10.78 -15.37
C TYR A 149 10.36 9.34 -15.08
N LEU A 150 9.67 8.63 -14.20
CA LEU A 150 10.05 7.28 -13.80
C LEU A 150 9.58 6.24 -14.82
N PRO A 151 10.28 5.10 -14.95
CA PRO A 151 9.86 4.01 -15.84
C PRO A 151 8.44 3.51 -15.58
N HIS A 152 8.00 3.58 -14.33
CA HIS A 152 6.62 3.36 -13.90
C HIS A 152 6.39 4.02 -12.53
N PRO A 153 5.12 4.31 -12.17
CA PRO A 153 4.78 4.80 -10.84
C PRO A 153 5.35 3.92 -9.72
N MET A 154 5.71 4.54 -8.59
CA MET A 154 6.32 3.88 -7.42
C MET A 154 7.66 3.15 -7.66
N SER A 155 8.32 3.27 -8.82
CA SER A 155 9.60 2.58 -9.05
C SER A 155 10.71 3.03 -8.08
N TRP A 156 10.62 4.26 -7.58
CA TRP A 156 11.51 4.86 -6.59
C TRP A 156 11.33 4.29 -5.17
N VAL A 157 10.16 3.73 -4.84
CA VAL A 157 9.86 3.24 -3.50
C VAL A 157 10.86 2.16 -3.08
N ARG A 158 11.32 2.24 -1.83
CA ARG A 158 12.13 1.24 -1.11
C ARG A 158 11.44 0.90 0.21
N HIS A 159 11.87 -0.17 0.86
CA HIS A 159 11.62 -0.32 2.30
C HIS A 159 12.26 0.87 3.02
N HIS A 160 11.64 1.40 4.07
CA HIS A 160 12.10 2.65 4.71
C HIS A 160 13.54 2.58 5.23
N ASP A 161 14.05 1.38 5.50
CA ASP A 161 15.41 1.11 5.99
C ASP A 161 16.43 0.90 4.86
N LYS A 162 16.01 1.08 3.60
CA LYS A 162 16.82 0.90 2.37
C LYS A 162 16.86 2.15 1.49
N TYR A 163 16.47 3.32 2.02
CA TYR A 163 16.77 4.59 1.36
C TYR A 163 18.20 5.01 1.70
N ASP A 164 18.90 5.59 0.73
CA ASP A 164 20.16 6.27 0.99
C ASP A 164 19.88 7.60 1.69
N ASP A 165 20.72 8.00 2.65
CA ASP A 165 20.61 9.31 3.34
C ASP A 165 21.01 10.50 2.44
N ALA A 166 21.27 10.26 1.16
CA ALA A 166 21.58 11.30 0.19
C ALA A 166 20.35 12.20 -0.04
N PRO A 167 20.53 13.52 -0.18
CA PRO A 167 19.45 14.41 -0.57
C PRO A 167 18.82 13.96 -1.88
N PHE A 168 17.50 14.11 -2.00
CA PHE A 168 16.83 13.85 -3.26
C PHE A 168 17.34 14.82 -4.35
N GLU A 169 18.00 14.27 -5.36
CA GLU A 169 18.38 14.99 -6.57
C GLU A 169 17.28 14.84 -7.63
N ALA A 170 16.60 15.95 -7.92
CA ALA A 170 15.64 15.96 -9.00
C ALA A 170 16.37 15.77 -10.33
N PRO A 171 15.89 14.89 -11.23
CA PRO A 171 16.43 14.84 -12.58
C PRO A 171 16.30 16.22 -13.23
N ASP A 172 17.32 16.63 -13.98
CA ASP A 172 17.21 17.78 -14.86
C ASP A 172 16.24 17.42 -16.00
N LEU A 173 14.97 17.76 -15.81
CA LEU A 173 13.91 17.43 -16.76
C LEU A 173 13.87 18.40 -17.95
N GLY A 174 14.73 19.42 -18.00
CA GLY A 174 14.64 20.49 -18.99
C GLY A 174 13.34 21.26 -18.83
N VAL A 175 13.39 22.50 -18.36
CA VAL A 175 12.20 23.32 -18.11
C VAL A 175 11.31 23.40 -19.36
N SER A 176 10.18 22.68 -19.38
CA SER A 176 9.01 23.13 -20.14
C SER A 176 8.12 23.94 -19.20
N ALA A 177 8.04 25.23 -19.51
CA ALA A 177 7.48 26.27 -18.68
C ALA A 177 6.01 26.05 -18.34
N ARG A 178 5.70 25.54 -17.15
CA ARG A 178 4.41 25.80 -16.48
C ARG A 178 4.53 26.23 -15.00
N GLY A 179 5.72 26.19 -14.41
CA GLY A 179 5.96 26.61 -13.02
C GLY A 179 6.39 28.08 -12.83
N ALA A 180 6.80 28.79 -13.89
CA ALA A 180 7.31 30.17 -13.78
C ALA A 180 6.23 31.23 -13.49
N SER A 181 4.95 30.87 -13.49
CA SER A 181 3.84 31.84 -13.40
C SER A 181 3.45 32.26 -11.96
N MET A 182 3.77 31.46 -10.93
CA MET A 182 3.41 31.83 -9.55
C MET A 182 4.45 32.69 -8.83
N ALA A 183 5.74 32.52 -9.12
CA ALA A 183 6.80 33.29 -8.45
C ALA A 183 6.85 34.77 -8.89
N ALA A 184 6.35 35.08 -10.10
CA ALA A 184 6.38 36.44 -10.64
C ALA A 184 5.23 37.35 -10.13
N ARG A 185 4.17 36.80 -9.50
CA ARG A 185 2.99 37.60 -9.09
C ARG A 185 3.13 38.30 -7.74
N ASN A 186 4.10 37.92 -6.91
CA ASN A 186 4.30 38.53 -5.58
C ASN A 186 5.45 39.54 -5.51
N ALA A 187 6.16 39.80 -6.61
CA ALA A 187 7.27 40.77 -6.66
C ALA A 187 6.84 42.18 -7.11
N GLY A 188 5.54 42.44 -7.32
CA GLY A 188 5.04 43.68 -7.94
C GLY A 188 4.06 44.52 -7.11
N LYS A 189 3.97 44.31 -5.80
CA LYS A 189 3.17 45.17 -4.91
C LYS A 189 3.98 45.53 -3.66
N SER A 190 4.84 46.52 -3.80
CA SER A 190 5.31 47.39 -2.72
C SER A 190 4.94 48.82 -3.08
#